data_AF-A0A2S5KGD5-F1
#
_entry.id   AF-A0A2S5KGD5-F1
#
_cell.length_a   1.000
_cell.length_b   1.000
_cell.length_c   1.000
_cell.angle_alpha   90.00
_cell.angle_beta   90.00
_cell.angle_gamma   90.00
#
_symmetry.space_group_name_H-M   'P 1'
#
loop_
_entity.id
_entity.type
_entity.pdbx_description
1 polymer ?
#
loop_
_entity_poly.entity_id
_entity_poly.type
_entity_poly.pdbx_seq_one_letter_code
_entity_poly.pdbx_strand_id
1 'polypeptide(L)'
;MTRTVSAWLQHKISDYRFAVRDITVDFYLAEARLNRPECSLEQLRRFNDTCLDMAEICDINGDDRSYLHALGKLHHRLIQEMGNDDRDRLFRLQAYQFARQSLTHLCQKLAQSGDWDQITGLQRDFVRHAGWIF
;
A
#
# COMPACT_ATOMS: atom_id res chain seq x y z
N MET A 1 -5.30 -32.21 23.73
CA MET A 1 -5.81 -31.00 23.03
C MET A 1 -4.71 -30.05 22.55
N THR A 2 -3.48 -30.11 23.05
CA THR A 2 -2.35 -29.25 22.60
C THR A 2 -1.79 -29.60 21.21
N ARG A 3 -1.84 -30.88 20.80
CA ARG A 3 -1.39 -31.33 19.45
C ARG A 3 -2.30 -30.84 18.31
N THR A 4 -3.60 -30.68 18.57
CA THR A 4 -4.56 -30.20 17.56
C THR A 4 -4.49 -28.69 17.39
N VAL A 5 -4.30 -27.94 18.48
CA VAL A 5 -4.12 -26.47 18.43
C VAL A 5 -2.81 -26.10 17.73
N SER A 6 -1.73 -26.81 18.00
CA SER A 6 -0.43 -26.58 17.32
C SER A 6 -0.49 -26.89 15.81
N ALA A 7 -1.15 -27.97 15.41
CA ALA A 7 -1.36 -28.29 14.00
C ALA A 7 -2.24 -27.23 13.30
N TRP A 8 -3.30 -26.76 13.95
CA TRP A 8 -4.16 -25.69 13.42
C TRP A 8 -3.39 -24.37 13.23
N LEU A 9 -2.56 -23.97 14.20
CA LEU A 9 -1.72 -22.77 14.09
C LEU A 9 -0.72 -22.90 12.92
N GLN A 10 -0.06 -24.05 12.78
CA GLN A 10 0.87 -24.28 11.67
C GLN A 10 0.18 -24.20 10.31
N HIS A 11 -1.04 -24.72 10.21
CA HIS A 11 -1.85 -24.60 9.01
C HIS A 11 -2.18 -23.14 8.70
N LYS A 12 -2.63 -22.36 9.69
CA LYS A 12 -2.91 -20.92 9.51
C LYS A 12 -1.68 -20.10 9.10
N ILE A 13 -0.52 -20.39 9.69
CA ILE A 13 0.75 -19.77 9.28
C ILE A 13 1.08 -20.12 7.83
N SER A 14 0.82 -21.36 7.42
CA SER A 14 1.06 -21.81 6.05
C SER A 14 0.12 -21.10 5.07
N ASP A 15 -1.18 -21.01 5.37
CA ASP A 15 -2.16 -20.29 4.56
C ASP A 15 -1.75 -18.82 4.36
N TYR A 16 -1.35 -18.14 5.45
CA TYR A 16 -0.87 -16.77 5.40
C TYR A 16 0.37 -16.63 4.48
N ARG A 17 1.36 -17.52 4.62
CA ARG A 17 2.56 -17.51 3.78
C ARG A 17 2.24 -17.73 2.30
N PHE A 18 1.29 -18.60 1.99
CA PHE A 18 0.85 -18.81 0.61
C PHE A 18 0.13 -17.57 0.07
N ALA A 19 -0.78 -16.98 0.84
CA ALA A 19 -1.49 -15.76 0.45
C ALA A 19 -0.52 -14.60 0.15
N VAL A 20 0.46 -14.36 1.05
CA VAL A 20 1.48 -13.31 0.87
C VAL A 20 2.33 -13.57 -0.38
N ARG A 21 2.74 -14.82 -0.62
CA ARG A 21 3.54 -15.16 -1.80
C ARG A 21 2.76 -14.90 -3.09
N ASP A 22 1.51 -15.35 -3.14
CA ASP A 22 0.70 -15.27 -4.34
C ASP A 22 0.41 -13.80 -4.69
N ILE A 23 0.03 -12.97 -3.70
CA ILE A 23 -0.18 -11.53 -3.94
C ILE A 23 1.12 -10.76 -4.22
N THR A 24 2.27 -11.24 -3.74
CA THR A 24 3.57 -10.63 -4.07
C THR A 24 3.87 -10.72 -5.56
N VAL A 25 3.45 -11.81 -6.22
CA VAL A 25 3.59 -11.94 -7.68
C VAL A 25 2.73 -10.90 -8.38
N ASP A 26 1.46 -10.77 -7.98
CA ASP A 26 0.53 -9.79 -8.53
C ASP A 26 1.02 -8.36 -8.32
N PHE A 27 1.62 -8.07 -7.16
CA PHE A 27 2.24 -6.80 -6.85
C PHE A 27 3.34 -6.45 -7.86
N TYR A 28 4.30 -7.35 -8.09
CA TYR A 28 5.39 -7.08 -9.03
C TYR A 28 4.91 -6.95 -10.47
N LEU A 29 3.87 -7.71 -10.86
CA LEU A 29 3.25 -7.57 -12.18
C LEU A 29 2.56 -6.21 -12.34
N ALA A 30 1.86 -5.74 -11.30
CA ALA A 30 1.22 -4.42 -11.31
C ALA A 30 2.25 -3.29 -11.30
N GLU A 31 3.31 -3.40 -10.50
CA GLU A 31 4.42 -2.43 -10.43
C GLU A 31 5.14 -2.32 -11.78
N ALA A 32 5.42 -3.46 -12.44
CA ALA A 32 6.04 -3.48 -13.76
C ALA A 32 5.17 -2.81 -14.84
N ARG A 33 3.84 -2.90 -14.73
CA ARG A 33 2.91 -2.19 -15.63
C ARG A 33 2.90 -0.69 -15.34
N LEU A 34 2.87 -0.30 -14.07
CA LEU A 34 2.91 1.09 -13.64
C LEU A 34 4.16 1.81 -14.16
N ASN A 35 5.31 1.13 -14.16
CA ASN A 35 6.58 1.68 -14.66
C ASN A 35 6.61 1.96 -16.16
N ARG A 36 5.59 1.55 -16.94
CA ARG A 36 5.54 1.85 -18.37
C ARG A 36 5.09 3.31 -18.59
N PRO A 37 5.67 4.01 -19.58
CA PRO A 37 5.27 5.38 -19.91
C PRO A 37 3.80 5.45 -20.36
N GLU A 38 3.32 4.43 -21.06
CA GLU A 38 1.91 4.31 -21.52
C GLU A 38 0.98 3.69 -20.47
N CYS A 39 1.26 3.88 -19.18
CA CYS A 39 0.42 3.32 -18.12
C CYS A 39 -0.97 3.95 -18.13
N SER A 40 -2.01 3.11 -18.15
CA SER A 40 -3.40 3.58 -18.07
C SER A 40 -3.85 3.84 -16.64
N LEU A 41 -4.93 4.61 -16.48
CA LEU A 41 -5.62 4.81 -15.19
C LEU A 41 -6.07 3.48 -14.56
N GLU A 42 -6.48 2.52 -15.38
CA GLU A 42 -6.86 1.19 -14.92
C GLU A 42 -5.67 0.46 -14.30
N GLN A 43 -4.49 0.58 -14.89
CA GLN A 43 -3.27 -0.02 -14.36
C GLN A 43 -2.84 0.63 -13.04
N LEU A 44 -2.98 1.96 -12.92
CA LEU A 44 -2.78 2.67 -11.65
C LEU A 44 -3.75 2.18 -10.57
N ARG A 45 -5.03 2.06 -10.91
CA ARG A 45 -6.05 1.53 -9.99
C ARG A 45 -5.72 0.09 -9.59
N ARG A 46 -5.37 -0.77 -10.55
CA ARG A 46 -5.01 -2.16 -10.28
C ARG A 46 -3.81 -2.26 -9.34
N PHE A 47 -2.80 -1.42 -9.53
CA PHE A 47 -1.65 -1.34 -8.63
C PHE A 47 -2.06 -0.93 -7.21
N ASN A 48 -2.91 0.11 -7.09
CA ASN A 48 -3.45 0.54 -5.81
C ASN A 48 -4.19 -0.61 -5.11
N ASP A 49 -5.14 -1.24 -5.79
CA ASP A 49 -5.99 -2.30 -5.24
C ASP A 49 -5.13 -3.49 -4.80
N THR A 50 -4.15 -3.90 -5.61
CA THR A 50 -3.24 -5.00 -5.26
C THR A 50 -2.42 -4.70 -3.99
N CYS A 51 -1.99 -3.45 -3.81
CA CYS A 51 -1.28 -3.04 -2.59
C CYS A 51 -2.20 -2.99 -1.37
N LEU A 52 -3.46 -2.58 -1.54
CA LEU A 52 -4.45 -2.58 -0.47
C LEU A 52 -4.80 -4.02 -0.05
N ASP A 53 -5.03 -4.90 -1.01
CA ASP A 53 -5.27 -6.34 -0.77
C ASP A 53 -4.08 -6.98 -0.02
N MET A 54 -2.84 -6.61 -0.39
CA MET A 54 -1.64 -7.09 0.31
C MET A 54 -1.58 -6.60 1.76
N ALA A 55 -1.90 -5.33 1.98
CA ALA A 55 -1.98 -4.76 3.31
C ALA A 55 -3.09 -5.46 4.14
N GLU A 56 -4.28 -5.64 3.58
CA GLU A 56 -5.40 -6.33 4.24
C GLU A 56 -5.04 -7.77 4.64
N ILE A 57 -4.35 -8.52 3.78
CA ILE A 57 -3.85 -9.86 4.12
C ILE A 57 -2.93 -9.79 5.35
N CYS A 58 -2.06 -8.79 5.46
CA CYS A 58 -1.19 -8.63 6.61
C CYS A 58 -1.99 -8.24 7.87
N ASP A 59 -2.95 -7.32 7.75
CA ASP A 59 -3.75 -6.82 8.88
C ASP A 59 -4.62 -7.92 9.51
N ILE A 60 -5.34 -8.68 8.68
CA ILE A 60 -6.21 -9.79 9.15
C ILE A 60 -5.40 -10.86 9.89
N ASN A 61 -4.11 -11.00 9.56
CA ASN A 61 -3.21 -11.96 10.20
C ASN A 61 -2.38 -11.36 11.36
N GLY A 62 -2.59 -10.07 11.69
CA GLY A 62 -1.90 -9.39 12.77
C GLY A 62 -0.43 -9.05 12.49
N ASP A 63 -0.01 -9.03 11.21
CA ASP A 63 1.33 -8.60 10.81
C ASP A 63 1.34 -7.09 10.49
N ASP A 64 1.26 -6.27 11.54
CA ASP A 64 1.26 -4.80 11.43
C ASP A 64 2.53 -4.28 10.74
N ARG A 65 3.67 -4.98 10.89
CA ARG A 65 4.93 -4.56 10.28
C ARG A 65 4.86 -4.69 8.75
N SER A 66 4.39 -5.83 8.25
CA SER A 66 4.24 -6.05 6.81
C SER A 66 3.12 -5.19 6.23
N TYR A 67 2.05 -4.93 6.99
CA TYR A 67 1.01 -3.97 6.63
C TYR A 67 1.59 -2.56 6.39
N LEU A 68 2.33 -2.03 7.37
CA LEU A 68 2.91 -0.69 7.29
C LEU A 68 3.94 -0.60 6.16
N HIS A 69 4.69 -1.67 5.92
CA HIS A 69 5.63 -1.74 4.80
C HIS A 69 4.92 -1.68 3.44
N ALA A 70 3.88 -2.49 3.24
CA ALA A 70 3.11 -2.53 1.99
C ALA A 70 2.42 -1.19 1.70
N LEU A 71 1.70 -0.63 2.68
CA LEU A 71 1.05 0.67 2.52
C LEU A 71 2.04 1.82 2.39
N GLY A 72 3.17 1.79 3.11
CA GLY A 72 4.21 2.79 2.98
C GLY A 72 4.79 2.84 1.57
N LYS A 73 5.05 1.65 0.99
CA LYS A 73 5.52 1.53 -0.40
C LYS A 73 4.48 2.05 -1.40
N LEU A 74 3.21 1.68 -1.23
CA LEU A 74 2.11 2.20 -2.03
C LEU A 74 2.05 3.73 -1.96
N HIS A 75 1.99 4.28 -0.75
CA HIS A 75 1.86 5.71 -0.53
C HIS A 75 3.00 6.48 -1.20
N HIS A 76 4.24 6.06 -0.95
CA HIS A 76 5.41 6.70 -1.56
C HIS A 76 5.37 6.65 -3.09
N ARG A 77 4.93 5.52 -3.68
CA ARG A 77 4.80 5.42 -5.13
C ARG A 77 3.74 6.37 -5.69
N LEU A 78 2.61 6.53 -4.99
CA LEU A 78 1.56 7.47 -5.39
C LEU A 78 2.00 8.93 -5.28
N ILE A 79 2.82 9.28 -4.28
CA ILE A 79 3.51 10.59 -4.20
C ILE A 79 4.40 10.84 -5.43
N GLN A 80 5.12 9.83 -5.91
CA GLN A 80 5.93 9.98 -7.12
C GLN A 80 5.06 10.20 -8.35
N GLU A 81 4.03 9.37 -8.55
CA GLU A 81 3.17 9.46 -9.74
C GLU A 81 2.31 10.73 -9.76
N MET A 82 1.90 11.27 -8.61
CA MET A 82 1.18 12.55 -8.56
C MET A 82 2.06 13.73 -8.98
N GLY A 83 3.38 13.64 -8.77
CA GLY A 83 4.36 14.67 -9.14
C GLY A 83 5.00 14.44 -10.51
N ASN A 84 4.58 13.39 -11.24
CA ASN A 84 5.20 13.01 -12.50
C ASN A 84 4.64 13.81 -13.69
N ASP A 85 5.40 14.77 -14.19
CA ASP A 85 5.00 15.64 -15.31
C ASP A 85 4.87 14.91 -16.66
N ASP A 86 5.42 13.70 -16.79
CA ASP A 86 5.21 12.85 -17.97
C ASP A 86 3.80 12.23 -18.00
N ARG A 87 3.06 12.31 -16.89
CA ARG A 87 1.70 11.80 -16.79
C ARG A 87 0.68 12.88 -17.08
N ASP A 88 -0.44 12.47 -17.67
CA ASP A 88 -1.56 13.37 -17.87
C ASP A 88 -2.16 13.85 -16.53
N ARG A 89 -2.89 14.95 -16.58
CA ARG A 89 -3.48 15.57 -15.38
C ARG A 89 -4.47 14.65 -14.66
N LEU A 90 -5.23 13.84 -15.39
CA LEU A 90 -6.24 12.95 -14.81
C LEU A 90 -5.58 11.82 -14.02
N PHE A 91 -4.49 11.28 -14.53
CA PHE A 91 -3.63 10.29 -13.89
C PHE A 91 -3.04 10.81 -12.59
N ARG A 92 -2.46 12.02 -12.62
CA ARG A 92 -1.93 12.67 -11.42
C ARG A 92 -3.01 12.94 -10.36
N LEU A 93 -4.19 13.37 -10.78
CA LEU A 93 -5.34 13.57 -9.88
C LEU A 93 -5.81 12.25 -9.25
N GLN A 94 -5.84 11.17 -10.02
CA GLN A 94 -6.19 9.84 -9.50
C GLN A 94 -5.13 9.34 -8.50
N ALA A 95 -3.84 9.52 -8.80
CA ALA A 95 -2.75 9.19 -7.90
C ALA A 95 -2.83 9.99 -6.59
N TYR A 96 -3.19 11.28 -6.66
CA TYR A 96 -3.46 12.12 -5.48
C TYR A 96 -4.60 11.57 -4.60
N GLN A 97 -5.72 11.17 -5.20
CA GLN A 97 -6.84 10.61 -4.44
C GLN A 97 -6.44 9.33 -3.70
N PHE A 98 -5.72 8.43 -4.37
CA PHE A 98 -5.20 7.21 -3.76
C PHE A 98 -4.13 7.50 -2.70
N ALA A 99 -3.25 8.48 -2.92
CA ALA A 99 -2.23 8.88 -1.94
C ALA A 99 -2.89 9.42 -0.66
N ARG A 100 -3.97 10.18 -0.78
CA ARG A 100 -4.75 10.68 0.36
C ARG A 100 -5.39 9.54 1.15
N GLN A 101 -5.94 8.54 0.46
CA GLN A 101 -6.54 7.36 1.10
C GLN A 101 -5.49 6.53 1.83
N SER A 102 -4.39 6.18 1.16
CA SER A 102 -3.26 5.45 1.77
C SER A 102 -2.66 6.18 2.97
N LEU A 103 -2.55 7.51 2.92
CA LEU A 103 -2.13 8.33 4.06
C LEU A 103 -3.06 8.17 5.26
N THR A 104 -4.37 8.15 5.02
CA THR A 104 -5.37 7.98 6.09
C THR A 104 -5.21 6.63 6.77
N HIS A 105 -5.05 5.55 5.99
CA HIS A 105 -4.82 4.21 6.53
C HIS A 105 -3.50 4.08 7.29
N LEU A 106 -2.41 4.69 6.79
CA LEU A 106 -1.12 4.75 7.49
C LEU A 106 -1.25 5.50 8.82
N CYS A 107 -1.89 6.67 8.82
CA CYS A 107 -2.08 7.48 10.04
C CYS A 107 -2.92 6.73 11.07
N GLN A 108 -3.98 6.03 10.64
CA GLN A 108 -4.83 5.24 11.53
C GLN A 108 -4.05 4.12 12.23
N LYS A 109 -3.22 3.38 11.49
CA LYS A 109 -2.39 2.32 12.11
C LYS A 109 -1.28 2.87 12.99
N LEU A 110 -0.56 3.89 12.54
CA LEU A 110 0.49 4.51 13.36
C LEU A 110 -0.06 5.18 14.63
N ALA A 111 -1.30 5.66 14.61
CA ALA A 111 -1.95 6.19 15.80
C ALA A 111 -2.23 5.10 16.85
N GLN A 112 -2.43 3.85 16.43
CA GLN A 112 -2.61 2.71 17.34
C GLN A 112 -1.30 2.33 18.03
N SER A 113 -0.15 2.47 17.35
CA SER A 113 1.18 2.25 17.92
C SER A 113 1.76 3.46 18.67
N GLY A 114 1.17 4.66 18.47
CA GLY A 114 1.62 5.91 19.10
C GLY A 114 2.77 6.62 18.37
N ASP A 115 2.99 6.30 17.09
CA ASP A 115 4.12 6.80 16.29
C ASP A 115 3.82 8.19 15.66
N TRP A 116 3.61 9.19 16.51
CA TRP A 116 3.19 10.55 16.10
C TRP A 116 4.20 11.29 15.21
N ASP A 117 5.50 11.04 15.41
CA ASP A 117 6.56 11.64 14.59
C ASP A 117 6.47 11.18 13.14
N GLN A 118 6.22 9.88 12.93
CA GLN A 118 6.07 9.30 11.60
C GLN A 118 4.80 9.80 10.91
N ILE A 119 3.69 9.92 11.64
CA ILE A 119 2.44 10.53 11.14
C ILE A 119 2.70 11.94 10.62
N THR A 120 3.35 12.77 11.43
CA THR A 120 3.65 14.17 11.09
C THR A 120 4.55 14.24 9.85
N GLY A 121 5.53 13.35 9.75
CA GLY A 121 6.40 13.21 8.58
C GLY A 121 5.62 12.91 7.31
N LEU A 122 4.76 11.90 7.34
CA LEU A 122 3.94 11.49 6.19
C LEU A 122 2.97 12.60 5.74
N GLN A 123 2.31 13.26 6.69
CA GLN A 123 1.38 14.36 6.37
C GLN A 123 2.11 15.55 5.74
N ARG A 124 3.27 15.92 6.29
CA ARG A 124 4.08 17.02 5.73
C ARG A 124 4.55 16.70 4.30
N ASP A 125 5.00 15.48 4.07
CA ASP A 125 5.46 15.03 2.75
C ASP A 125 4.32 15.06 1.72
N PHE A 126 3.14 14.55 2.10
CA PHE A 126 1.95 14.59 1.25
C PHE A 126 1.54 16.02 0.91
N VAL A 127 1.45 16.92 1.89
CA VAL A 127 1.07 18.32 1.65
C VAL A 127 2.07 19.02 0.74
N ARG A 128 3.36 18.76 0.92
CA ARG A 128 4.43 19.33 0.08
C ARG A 128 4.23 18.99 -1.40
N HIS A 129 3.83 17.76 -1.71
CA HIS A 129 3.62 17.31 -3.10
C HIS A 129 2.23 17.70 -3.63
N ALA A 130 1.20 17.68 -2.78
CA ALA A 130 -0.15 18.09 -3.14
C ALA A 130 -0.23 19.56 -3.60
N GLY A 131 0.62 20.43 -3.04
CA GLY A 131 0.69 21.84 -3.43
C GLY A 131 1.15 22.10 -4.87
N TRP A 132 1.60 21.08 -5.60
CA TRP A 132 2.05 21.19 -6.99
C TRP A 132 0.97 20.78 -8.00
N ILE A 133 -0.14 20.21 -7.52
CA ILE A 133 -1.26 19.74 -8.34
C ILE A 133 -2.31 20.85 -8.56
N PHE A 134 -2.37 21.81 -7.63
CA PHE A 134 -3.28 22.96 -7.62
C PHE A 134 -2.50 24.25 -7.86
#